data_AF-A0A017RZ60-F1
#
_entry.id   AF-A0A017RZ60-F1
#
_cell.length_a   1.000
_cell.length_b   1.000
_cell.length_c   1.000
_cell.angle_alpha   90.00
_cell.angle_beta   90.00
_cell.angle_gamma   90.00
#
_symmetry.space_group_name_H-M   'P 1'
#
loop_
_entity.id
_entity.type
_entity.pdbx_description
1 polymer ?
#
loop_
_entity_poly.entity_id
_entity_poly.type
_entity_poly.pdbx_seq_one_letter_code
_entity_poly.pdbx_strand_id
1 'polypeptide(L)' 'MEKCIYCGSTNLEKDVTVETSLRGSICGLKYNSGLLPEHETLHAELCKDCGSVRLYIKDTEHNWI' A
#
# COMPACT_ATOMS: atom_id res chain seq x y z
N MET A 1 -10.63 12.04 13.40
CA MET A 1 -10.80 10.58 13.33
C MET A 1 -10.98 10.23 11.87
N GLU A 2 -10.06 9.44 11.31
CA GLU A 2 -10.14 9.02 9.92
C GLU A 2 -11.30 8.03 9.74
N LYS A 3 -12.00 8.12 8.60
CA LYS A 3 -13.16 7.30 8.28
C LYS A 3 -12.97 6.68 6.91
N CYS A 4 -13.49 5.46 6.74
CA CYS A 4 -13.60 4.84 5.44
C CYS A 4 -14.35 5.77 4.49
N ILE A 5 -13.74 6.14 3.37
CA ILE A 5 -14.35 7.03 2.37
C ILE A 5 -15.54 6.40 1.65
N TYR A 6 -15.69 5.08 1.76
CA TYR A 6 -16.74 4.31 1.07
C TYR A 6 -17.97 4.05 1.95
N CYS A 7 -17.80 3.77 3.25
CA CYS A 7 -18.92 3.45 4.15
C CYS A 7 -19.01 4.32 5.42
N GLY A 8 -18.05 5.22 5.64
CA GLY A 8 -18.01 6.11 6.81
C GLY A 8 -17.59 5.44 8.13
N SER A 9 -17.29 4.14 8.13
CA SER A 9 -16.82 3.40 9.31
C SER A 9 -15.47 3.92 9.82
N THR A 10 -15.25 3.76 11.13
CA THR A 10 -13.98 4.04 11.81
C THR A 10 -13.18 2.77 12.12
N ASN A 11 -13.71 1.59 11.77
CA ASN A 11 -13.07 0.28 11.97
C ASN A 11 -12.03 0.03 10.84
N LEU A 12 -10.92 0.74 10.94
CA LEU A 12 -9.83 0.74 9.96
C LEU A 12 -8.60 0.03 10.54
N GLU A 13 -8.09 -0.96 9.82
CA GLU A 13 -6.76 -1.54 10.02
C GLU A 13 -5.77 -0.82 9.11
N LYS A 14 -4.67 -0.31 9.66
CA LYS A 14 -3.69 0.51 8.92
C LYS A 14 -2.35 -0.20 8.79
N ASP A 15 -1.49 0.29 7.89
CA ASP A 15 -0.14 -0.20 7.68
C ASP A 15 -0.05 -1.70 7.35
N VAL A 16 -1.09 -2.24 6.72
CA VAL A 16 -1.11 -3.64 6.29
C VAL A 16 -0.19 -3.79 5.08
N THR A 17 0.84 -4.62 5.18
CA THR A 17 1.76 -4.91 4.07
C THR A 17 1.05 -5.72 2.98
N VAL A 18 1.23 -5.34 1.72
CA VAL A 18 0.69 -6.07 0.57
C VAL A 18 1.79 -6.94 -0.04
N GLU A 19 1.62 -8.25 0.03
CA GLU A 19 2.58 -9.23 -0.48
C GLU A 19 1.96 -10.08 -1.60
N THR A 20 2.82 -10.58 -2.50
CA THR A 20 2.40 -11.57 -3.50
C THR A 20 2.41 -12.99 -2.91
N SER A 21 1.56 -13.86 -3.42
CA SER A 21 1.45 -15.27 -2.98
C SER A 21 2.72 -16.10 -3.25
N LEU A 22 3.61 -15.63 -4.13
CA LEU A 22 4.91 -16.24 -4.40
C LEU A 22 5.95 -15.72 -3.39
N ARG A 23 6.03 -16.43 -2.25
CA ARG A 23 7.16 -16.42 -1.31
C ARG A 23 7.67 -15.02 -0.90
N GLY A 24 6.79 -14.15 -0.41
CA GLY A 24 7.21 -12.90 0.24
C GLY A 24 7.86 -11.89 -0.71
N SER A 25 7.60 -12.00 -2.02
CA SER A 25 7.99 -10.94 -2.95
C SER A 25 7.06 -9.75 -2.74
N ILE A 26 7.65 -8.61 -2.39
CA ILE A 26 6.97 -7.36 -2.11
C ILE A 26 6.21 -6.90 -3.35
N CYS A 27 4.92 -6.60 -3.20
CA CYS A 27 4.16 -5.88 -4.22
C CYS A 27 4.41 -4.37 -4.01
N GLY A 28 4.91 -3.69 -5.04
CA GLY A 28 5.40 -2.32 -4.89
C GLY A 28 5.34 -1.50 -6.16
N LEU A 29 5.46 -0.18 -6.00
CA LEU A 29 5.60 0.75 -7.12
C LEU A 29 7.06 0.84 -7.55
N LYS A 30 7.29 0.76 -8.85
CA LYS A 30 8.64 0.68 -9.41
C LYS A 30 9.24 2.07 -9.55
N TYR A 31 10.51 2.20 -9.21
CA TYR A 31 11.28 3.43 -9.43
C TYR A 31 12.71 3.14 -9.90
N ASN A 32 13.33 4.13 -10.50
CA ASN A 32 14.71 4.07 -10.94
C ASN A 32 15.67 4.53 -9.82
N SER A 33 16.44 3.59 -9.25
CA SER A 33 17.50 3.88 -8.26
C SER A 33 18.90 4.07 -8.87
N GLY A 34 19.01 4.03 -10.21
CA GLY A 34 20.23 4.29 -10.97
C GLY A 34 20.86 3.04 -11.59
N LEU A 35 21.07 1.96 -10.82
CA LEU A 35 21.72 0.74 -11.33
C LEU A 35 20.69 -0.30 -11.83
N LEU A 36 19.68 -0.58 -11.01
CA LEU A 36 18.59 -1.48 -11.32
C LEU A 36 17.29 -0.87 -10.78
N PRO A 37 16.14 -1.10 -11.42
CA PRO A 37 14.88 -0.66 -10.85
C PRO A 37 14.59 -1.34 -9.51
N GLU A 38 14.12 -0.55 -8.56
CA GLU A 38 13.69 -0.99 -7.24
C GLU A 38 12.18 -0.80 -7.09
N HIS A 39 11.62 -1.31 -5.99
CA HIS A 39 10.20 -1.21 -5.69
C HIS A 39 9.98 -0.62 -4.30
N GLU A 40 9.14 0.41 -4.22
CA GLU A 40 8.63 0.94 -2.97
C GLU A 40 7.44 0.10 -2.51
N THR A 41 7.43 -0.31 -1.23
CA THR A 41 6.44 -1.26 -0.70
C THR A 41 5.04 -0.66 -0.67
N LEU A 42 4.04 -1.39 -1.18
CA LEU A 42 2.65 -1.02 -1.00
C LEU A 42 2.16 -1.38 0.40
N HIS A 43 1.55 -0.40 1.03
CA HIS A 43 0.78 -0.53 2.25
C HIS A 43 -0.71 -0.38 1.96
N ALA A 44 -1.52 -0.93 2.85
CA ALA A 44 -2.96 -0.92 2.76
C ALA A 44 -3.59 -0.42 4.07
N GLU A 45 -4.65 0.36 3.91
CA GLU A 45 -5.67 0.56 4.93
C GLU A 45 -6.89 -0.29 4.55
N LEU A 46 -7.29 -1.19 5.43
CA LEU A 46 -8.45 -2.07 5.26
C LEU A 46 -9.59 -1.61 6.17
N CYS A 47 -10.75 -1.34 5.58
CA CYS A 47 -11.98 -1.21 6.37
C CYS A 47 -12.55 -2.59 6.69
N LYS A 48 -12.58 -2.95 7.97
CA LYS A 48 -13.05 -4.26 8.43
C LYS A 48 -14.57 -4.45 8.30
N ASP A 49 -15.33 -3.37 8.13
CA ASP A 49 -16.79 -3.44 8.04
C ASP A 49 -17.30 -3.59 6.60
N CYS A 50 -16.71 -2.89 5.62
CA CYS A 50 -17.15 -2.97 4.22
C CYS A 50 -16.15 -3.64 3.28
N GLY A 51 -14.95 -3.99 3.76
CA GLY A 51 -13.92 -4.67 2.98
C GLY A 51 -13.16 -3.77 1.99
N SER A 52 -13.42 -2.46 1.98
CA SER A 52 -12.69 -1.54 1.10
C SER A 52 -11.22 -1.46 1.48
N VAL A 53 -10.34 -1.37 0.49
CA VAL A 53 -8.89 -1.21 0.67
C VAL A 53 -8.42 0.08 0.03
N ARG A 54 -7.65 0.87 0.75
CA ARG A 54 -6.89 2.02 0.21
C ARG A 54 -5.42 1.68 0.22
N LEU A 55 -4.80 1.70 -0.96
CA LEU A 55 -3.36 1.43 -1.13
C LEU A 55 -2.56 2.74 -1.09
N TYR A 56 -1.38 2.69 -0.51
CA TYR A 56 -0.46 3.82 -0.45
C TYR A 56 1.01 3.34 -0.34
N ILE A 57 1.94 4.23 -0.66
CA ILE A 57 3.38 4.07 -0.41
C ILE A 57 3.81 5.07 0.68
N LYS A 58 4.91 4.81 1.38
CA LYS A 58 5.41 5.70 2.45
C LYS A 58 6.40 6.71 1.95
N ASP A 59 7.36 6.27 1.12
CA ASP A 59 8.32 7.18 0.51
C ASP A 59 7.84 7.58 -0.90
N THR A 60 7.48 8.86 -1.08
CA THR A 60 6.93 9.37 -2.34
C THR A 60 7.97 10.01 -3.24
N GLU A 61 9.20 10.20 -2.76
CA GLU A 61 10.24 11.01 -3.41
C GLU A 61 11.21 10.16 -4.23
N HIS A 62 10.65 9.40 -5.18
CA HIS A 62 11.42 8.56 -6.09
C HIS A 62 11.26 8.97 -7.56
N ASN A 63 12.18 8.49 -8.41
CA ASN A 63 12.07 8.60 -9.86
C ASN A 63 11.17 7.48 -10.41
N TRP A 64 9.85 7.67 -10.33
CA TRP A 64 8.83 6.70 -10.72
C TRP A 64 8.85 6.32 -12.21
N ILE A 65 8.59 5.04 -12.53
CA ILE A 65 8.56 4.49 -13.91
C ILE A 65 7.46 3.47 -14.16
#